data_AF-A0A940UVU7-F1
#
_entry.id   AF-A0A940UVU7-F1
#
_cell.length_a   1.000
_cell.length_b   1.000
_cell.length_c   1.000
_cell.angle_alpha   90.00
_cell.angle_beta   90.00
_cell.angle_gamma   90.00
#
_symmetry.space_group_name_H-M   'P 1'
#
loop_
_entity.id
_entity.type
_entity.pdbx_description
1 polymer ?
#
loop_
_entity_poly.entity_id
_entity_poly.type
_entity_poly.pdbx_seq_one_letter_code
_entity_poly.pdbx_strand_id
1 'polypeptide(L)'
;MMDENLEIIRHSTSHLMAQAVRDLFSGVKVAIGPSIETGFYYDFDYGPGFTDEDLIKIEKRMGELAEMNFPIERTIIKRQDAIKMFTEMGEPYKVELLEALSDDEVSIYTQGSFTDLCRGPHLESTGRIKAFKLLSLAGAYWRGDEHNKMLTRIYGTAFADKKALKEYLLFLEEVKKRDHRRIGKDLDLFSVSDEVGAGLVIYHPKGALLRWLLEDFERREHLKRGYDFVVGPHILKLDMWKKSGHFENYRENMYFTKVDEVEYGIKPMNCLAHIMVYKSQVRSYRELPLRYFELGTVCRHEKSGVLHGLMRVREFTQDDAHIFLRPEQLHDEILAIIRFVQDVMDIFGFKFEMEISTRPSKSIGSDEDWERAEKALKEVLDSEGLPYDLNEGDGAFYGPKIDIKLKDALGRKWQCATIQCDFALPERFDLHYTDSDGLRKRPVMLHRVVLGALERFMGVLIEHYAGKFPVWLAPVQVVVMSITDDQAE
;
A
#
# COMPACT_ATOMS: atom_id res chain seq x y z
N MET A 1 9.27 -23.61 -3.07
CA MET A 1 10.59 -24.27 -2.88
C MET A 1 11.80 -23.37 -3.17
N MET A 2 11.80 -22.49 -4.19
CA MET A 2 12.92 -21.55 -4.39
C MET A 2 12.89 -20.36 -3.40
N ASP A 3 11.69 -20.00 -2.93
CA ASP A 3 11.45 -18.87 -2.01
C ASP A 3 11.88 -19.16 -0.56
N GLU A 4 11.51 -20.34 -0.01
CA GLU A 4 11.88 -20.74 1.36
C GLU A 4 13.40 -20.80 1.58
N ASN A 5 14.17 -21.23 0.57
CA ASN A 5 15.63 -21.24 0.68
C ASN A 5 16.23 -19.83 0.75
N LEU A 6 15.65 -18.86 0.03
CA LEU A 6 16.10 -17.46 0.09
C LEU A 6 15.72 -16.83 1.44
N GLU A 7 14.54 -17.15 1.97
CA GLU A 7 14.12 -16.69 3.28
C GLU A 7 15.12 -17.12 4.36
N ILE A 8 15.52 -18.39 4.39
CA ILE A 8 16.52 -18.93 5.32
C ILE A 8 17.89 -18.24 5.15
N ILE A 9 18.33 -18.02 3.91
CA ILE A 9 19.59 -17.32 3.63
C ILE A 9 19.54 -15.89 4.17
N ARG A 10 18.46 -15.16 3.88
CA ARG A 10 18.28 -13.76 4.30
C ARG A 10 18.17 -13.65 5.81
N HIS A 11 17.45 -14.55 6.44
CA HIS A 11 17.31 -14.60 7.88
C HIS A 11 18.64 -14.93 8.59
N SER A 12 19.41 -15.87 8.05
CA SER A 12 20.78 -16.12 8.54
C SER A 12 21.72 -14.94 8.32
N THR A 13 21.53 -14.22 7.21
CA THR A 13 22.33 -13.01 6.92
C THR A 13 21.97 -11.85 7.85
N SER A 14 20.72 -11.74 8.33
CA SER A 14 20.35 -10.73 9.33
C SER A 14 21.08 -10.97 10.65
N HIS A 15 21.23 -12.22 11.09
CA HIS A 15 22.03 -12.57 12.27
C HIS A 15 23.53 -12.30 12.06
N LEU A 16 24.07 -12.60 10.88
CA LEU A 16 25.45 -12.25 10.52
C LEU A 16 25.68 -10.73 10.59
N MET A 17 24.71 -9.93 10.12
CA MET A 17 24.77 -8.47 10.24
C MET A 17 24.73 -8.02 11.70
N ALA A 18 23.84 -8.59 12.52
CA ALA A 18 23.73 -8.26 13.94
C ALA A 18 25.04 -8.56 14.70
N GLN A 19 25.67 -9.71 14.42
CA GLN A 19 26.99 -10.04 14.95
C GLN A 19 28.06 -9.04 14.49
N ALA A 20 28.09 -8.68 13.20
CA ALA A 20 29.05 -7.71 12.69
C ALA A 20 28.91 -6.33 13.34
N VAL A 21 27.67 -5.88 13.56
CA VAL A 21 27.39 -4.62 14.26
C VAL A 21 27.86 -4.71 15.73
N ARG A 22 27.59 -5.82 16.40
CA ARG A 22 28.03 -6.08 17.78
C ARG A 22 29.56 -6.07 17.94
N ASP A 23 30.28 -6.61 16.96
CA ASP A 23 31.74 -6.63 16.95
C ASP A 23 32.34 -5.23 16.76
N LEU A 24 31.72 -4.38 15.93
CA LEU A 24 32.25 -3.08 15.55
C LEU A 24 31.85 -1.95 16.50
N PHE A 25 30.65 -2.03 17.09
CA PHE A 25 30.03 -0.93 17.83
C PHE A 25 29.69 -1.36 19.25
N SER A 26 30.47 -0.88 20.21
CA SER A 26 30.24 -1.14 21.63
C SER A 26 28.97 -0.43 22.11
N GLY A 27 28.18 -1.12 22.97
CA GLY A 27 26.98 -0.56 23.58
C GLY A 27 25.73 -0.55 22.70
N VAL A 28 25.78 -1.08 21.47
CA VAL A 28 24.58 -1.35 20.67
C VAL A 28 23.66 -2.32 21.42
N LYS A 29 22.35 -2.23 21.23
CA LYS A 29 21.38 -3.29 21.61
C LYS A 29 20.62 -3.75 20.38
N VAL A 30 20.34 -5.04 20.29
CA VAL A 30 19.66 -5.62 19.11
C VAL A 30 18.19 -5.89 19.43
N ALA A 31 17.32 -5.57 18.49
CA ALA A 31 15.88 -5.68 18.68
C ALA A 31 15.27 -6.81 17.83
N ILE A 32 14.84 -6.53 16.59
CA ILE A 32 14.23 -7.52 15.69
C ILE A 32 14.91 -7.50 14.33
N GLY A 33 15.04 -8.68 13.70
CA GLY A 33 15.69 -8.81 12.40
C GLY A 33 15.10 -9.89 11.48
N PRO A 34 13.87 -9.69 10.98
CA PRO A 34 13.22 -10.65 10.10
C PRO A 34 13.80 -10.64 8.69
N SER A 35 13.63 -11.76 7.98
CA SER A 35 13.65 -11.81 6.52
C SER A 35 12.41 -11.12 5.95
N ILE A 36 12.55 -10.55 4.76
CA ILE A 36 11.47 -9.98 3.96
C ILE A 36 11.61 -10.47 2.51
N GLU A 37 10.56 -10.31 1.69
CA GLU A 37 10.50 -10.77 0.30
C GLU A 37 11.69 -10.31 -0.57
N THR A 38 12.26 -9.15 -0.25
CA THR A 38 13.35 -8.52 -1.02
C THR A 38 14.71 -8.57 -0.33
N GLY A 39 14.79 -9.13 0.89
CA GLY A 39 16.01 -9.09 1.69
C GLY A 39 15.77 -9.35 3.17
N PHE A 40 16.34 -8.51 4.02
CA PHE A 40 16.18 -8.55 5.47
C PHE A 40 16.40 -7.15 6.03
N TYR A 41 16.03 -6.95 7.29
CA TYR A 41 16.50 -5.81 8.05
C TYR A 41 16.86 -6.23 9.48
N TYR A 42 17.49 -5.35 10.23
CA TYR A 42 17.66 -5.50 11.67
C TYR A 42 17.59 -4.14 12.36
N ASP A 43 16.85 -4.07 13.47
CA ASP A 43 16.67 -2.87 14.30
C ASP A 43 17.68 -2.84 15.44
N PHE A 44 18.36 -1.69 15.58
CA PHE A 44 19.39 -1.46 16.57
C PHE A 44 19.09 -0.22 17.40
N ASP A 45 19.29 -0.34 18.71
CA ASP A 45 19.37 0.80 19.63
C ASP A 45 20.84 1.17 19.81
N TYR A 46 21.24 2.28 19.19
CA TYR A 46 22.59 2.80 19.27
C TYR A 46 22.55 4.33 19.31
N GLY A 47 22.93 4.92 20.44
CA GLY A 47 22.82 6.36 20.70
C GLY A 47 23.48 7.25 19.64
N PRO A 48 24.71 6.96 19.20
CA PRO A 48 25.37 7.72 18.13
C PRO A 48 24.72 7.59 16.74
N GLY A 49 23.88 6.56 16.53
CA GLY A 49 23.35 6.21 15.22
C GLY A 49 24.39 5.58 14.28
N PHE A 50 23.97 5.32 13.04
CA PHE A 50 24.83 4.76 11.99
C PHE A 50 24.90 5.72 10.81
N THR A 51 26.02 5.67 10.08
CA THR A 51 26.24 6.42 8.83
C THR A 51 26.35 5.49 7.63
N ASP A 52 26.25 6.03 6.42
CA ASP A 52 26.45 5.23 5.19
C ASP A 52 27.88 4.66 5.10
N GLU A 53 28.88 5.36 5.66
CA GLU A 53 30.25 4.84 5.78
C GLU A 53 30.34 3.64 6.74
N ASP A 54 29.49 3.60 7.76
CA ASP A 54 29.43 2.47 8.69
C ASP A 54 28.86 1.21 8.02
N LEU A 55 27.92 1.36 7.08
CA LEU A 55 27.44 0.22 6.28
C LEU A 55 28.59 -0.48 5.55
N ILE A 56 29.56 0.27 5.02
CA ILE A 56 30.73 -0.30 4.34
C ILE A 56 31.59 -1.10 5.33
N LYS A 57 31.78 -0.60 6.55
CA LYS A 57 32.54 -1.29 7.61
C LYS A 57 31.81 -2.56 8.08
N ILE A 58 30.50 -2.47 8.29
CA ILE A 58 29.66 -3.61 8.71
C ILE A 58 29.69 -4.69 7.64
N GLU A 59 29.48 -4.33 6.37
CA GLU A 59 29.48 -5.29 5.26
C GLU A 59 30.85 -6.00 5.12
N LYS A 60 31.96 -5.26 5.30
CA LYS A 60 33.30 -5.86 5.35
C LYS A 60 33.43 -6.86 6.50
N ARG A 61 32.98 -6.49 7.71
CA ARG A 61 33.04 -7.37 8.88
C ARG A 61 32.15 -8.60 8.72
N MET A 62 30.98 -8.48 8.11
CA MET A 62 30.13 -9.61 7.74
C MET A 62 30.87 -10.59 6.81
N GLY A 63 31.64 -10.07 5.85
CA GLY A 63 32.48 -10.88 4.97
C GLY A 63 33.52 -11.68 5.73
N GLU A 64 34.24 -11.04 6.66
CA GLU A 64 35.21 -11.71 7.53
C GLU A 64 34.56 -12.80 8.38
N LEU A 65 33.39 -12.54 8.97
CA LEU A 65 32.65 -13.51 9.78
C LEU A 65 32.16 -14.70 8.95
N ALA A 66 31.70 -14.47 7.71
CA ALA A 66 31.34 -15.54 6.79
C ALA A 66 32.55 -16.41 6.42
N GLU A 67 33.73 -15.83 6.24
CA GLU A 67 34.97 -16.58 5.98
C GLU A 67 35.42 -17.44 7.17
N MET A 68 35.16 -16.99 8.41
CA MET A 68 35.43 -17.77 9.63
C MET A 68 34.55 -19.02 9.76
N ASN A 69 33.41 -19.08 9.06
CA ASN A 69 32.55 -20.27 8.95
C ASN A 69 32.11 -20.87 10.30
N PHE A 70 31.72 -20.03 11.26
CA PHE A 70 31.13 -20.48 12.52
C PHE A 70 29.88 -21.36 12.29
N PRO A 71 29.72 -22.47 13.05
CA PRO A 71 28.47 -23.21 13.07
C PRO A 71 27.35 -22.35 13.68
N ILE A 72 26.13 -22.52 13.18
CA ILE A 72 24.94 -21.89 13.75
C ILE A 72 24.19 -22.95 14.55
N GLU A 73 24.23 -22.83 15.88
CA GLU A 73 23.71 -23.86 16.79
C GLU A 73 22.37 -23.43 17.36
N ARG A 74 21.36 -24.29 17.21
CA ARG A 74 20.04 -24.11 17.81
C ARG A 74 19.99 -24.82 19.16
N THR A 75 19.64 -24.08 20.19
CA THR A 75 19.36 -24.61 21.52
C THR A 75 17.93 -24.29 21.92
N ILE A 76 17.27 -25.21 22.63
CA ILE A 76 15.97 -24.96 23.26
C ILE A 76 16.24 -24.81 24.74
N ILE A 77 15.83 -23.68 25.31
CA ILE A 77 15.96 -23.42 26.74
C ILE A 77 14.63 -22.94 27.30
N LYS A 78 14.50 -23.01 28.63
CA LYS A 78 13.32 -22.49 29.32
C LYS A 78 13.27 -20.97 29.16
N ARG A 79 12.08 -20.43 28.95
CA ARG A 79 11.82 -18.99 28.83
C ARG A 79 12.42 -18.19 30.00
N GLN A 80 12.29 -18.68 31.23
CA GLN A 80 12.86 -18.02 32.41
C GLN A 80 14.40 -17.95 32.38
N ASP A 81 15.06 -18.98 31.87
CA ASP A 81 16.52 -19.00 31.76
C ASP A 81 16.99 -18.09 30.62
N ALA A 82 16.23 -18.03 29.52
CA ALA A 82 16.45 -17.06 28.44
C ALA A 82 16.32 -15.61 28.94
N ILE A 83 15.30 -15.31 29.75
CA ILE A 83 15.10 -13.97 30.34
C ILE A 83 16.32 -13.57 31.18
N LYS A 84 16.81 -14.46 32.04
CA LYS A 84 18.02 -14.20 32.85
C LYS A 84 19.23 -13.94 31.96
N MET A 85 19.47 -14.81 30.99
CA MET A 85 20.59 -14.70 30.05
C MET A 85 20.60 -13.35 29.31
N PHE A 86 19.48 -12.96 28.70
CA PHE A 86 19.40 -11.69 27.98
C PHE A 86 19.41 -10.46 28.90
N THR A 87 18.95 -10.60 30.14
CA THR A 87 19.08 -9.55 31.16
C THR A 87 20.54 -9.32 31.53
N GLU A 88 21.31 -10.39 31.76
CA GLU A 88 22.75 -10.34 32.06
C GLU A 88 23.57 -9.80 30.88
N MET A 89 23.14 -10.11 29.65
CA MET A 89 23.72 -9.57 28.41
C MET A 89 23.33 -8.10 28.13
N GLY A 90 22.39 -7.53 28.89
CA GLY A 90 21.93 -6.15 28.72
C GLY A 90 21.06 -5.93 27.48
N GLU A 91 20.26 -6.93 27.08
CA GLU A 91 19.40 -6.95 25.89
C GLU A 91 17.91 -6.76 26.25
N PRO A 92 17.47 -5.52 26.56
CA PRO A 92 16.12 -5.28 27.08
C PRO A 92 15.01 -5.65 26.08
N TYR A 93 15.24 -5.46 24.78
CA TYR A 93 14.26 -5.78 23.74
C TYR A 93 13.96 -7.28 23.67
N LYS A 94 14.98 -8.13 23.87
CA LYS A 94 14.81 -9.59 23.88
C LYS A 94 14.08 -10.06 25.14
N VAL A 95 14.37 -9.44 26.28
CA VAL A 95 13.63 -9.69 27.53
C VAL A 95 12.14 -9.35 27.36
N GLU A 96 11.82 -8.18 26.82
CA GLU A 96 10.44 -7.77 26.59
C GLU A 96 9.69 -8.71 25.63
N LEU A 97 10.36 -9.19 24.58
CA LEU A 97 9.80 -10.19 23.67
C LEU A 97 9.51 -11.50 24.39
N LEU A 98 10.42 -11.97 25.24
CA LEU A 98 10.24 -13.20 26.02
C LEU A 98 9.09 -13.12 27.01
N GLU A 99 8.94 -11.99 27.70
CA GLU A 99 7.85 -11.76 28.66
C GLU A 99 6.47 -11.76 27.98
N ALA A 100 6.41 -11.38 26.69
CA ALA A 100 5.18 -11.40 25.90
C ALA A 100 4.81 -12.79 25.34
N LEU A 101 5.75 -13.75 25.32
CA LEU A 101 5.49 -15.10 24.82
C LEU A 101 4.76 -15.94 25.87
N SER A 102 3.80 -16.76 25.43
CA SER A 102 3.11 -17.74 26.28
C SER A 102 3.87 -19.06 26.43
N ASP A 103 4.80 -19.35 25.52
CA ASP A 103 5.51 -20.63 25.46
C ASP A 103 6.53 -20.76 26.62
N ASP A 104 6.60 -21.95 27.24
CA ASP A 104 7.53 -22.21 28.34
C ASP A 104 8.96 -22.49 27.87
N GLU A 105 9.12 -22.91 26.62
CA GLU A 105 10.40 -23.16 25.96
C GLU A 105 10.55 -22.26 24.74
N VAL A 106 11.76 -21.75 24.54
CA VAL A 106 12.11 -20.87 23.43
C VAL A 106 13.39 -21.36 22.77
N SER A 107 13.50 -21.13 21.46
CA SER A 107 14.73 -21.43 20.73
C SER A 107 15.66 -20.23 20.66
N ILE A 108 16.94 -20.53 20.81
CA ILE A 108 18.04 -19.58 20.74
C ILE A 108 19.04 -20.09 19.72
N TYR A 109 19.56 -19.17 18.91
CA TYR A 109 20.59 -19.46 17.92
C TYR A 109 21.89 -18.75 18.28
N THR A 110 22.98 -19.51 18.30
CA THR A 110 24.32 -19.00 18.62
C THR A 110 25.24 -19.18 17.41
N GLN A 111 25.97 -18.12 17.05
CA GLN A 111 27.01 -18.13 16.03
C GLN A 111 28.25 -17.37 16.52
N GLY A 112 29.34 -18.10 16.78
CA GLY A 112 30.55 -17.52 17.36
C GLY A 112 30.26 -16.83 18.70
N SER A 113 30.48 -15.52 18.77
CA SER A 113 30.24 -14.67 19.95
C SER A 113 28.81 -14.16 20.10
N PHE A 114 27.95 -14.36 19.09
CA PHE A 114 26.61 -13.77 19.05
C PHE A 114 25.54 -14.82 19.31
N THR A 115 24.60 -14.47 20.19
CA THR A 115 23.48 -15.32 20.61
C THR A 115 22.19 -14.52 20.49
N ASP A 116 21.17 -15.09 19.85
CA ASP A 116 19.92 -14.38 19.59
C ASP A 116 18.67 -15.25 19.79
N LEU A 117 17.59 -14.59 20.23
CA LEU A 117 16.26 -15.17 20.36
C LEU A 117 15.61 -15.25 18.98
N CYS A 118 15.41 -16.45 18.48
CA CYS A 118 14.84 -16.65 17.17
C CYS A 118 14.17 -18.03 17.02
N ARG A 119 13.11 -18.12 16.22
CA ARG A 119 12.46 -19.39 15.85
C ARG A 119 13.23 -20.12 14.73
N GLY A 120 13.84 -19.37 13.82
CA GLY A 120 14.49 -19.87 12.61
C GLY A 120 13.49 -20.38 11.57
N PRO A 121 13.91 -21.25 10.63
CA PRO A 121 15.22 -21.92 10.56
C PRO A 121 16.37 -21.03 10.07
N HIS A 122 17.60 -21.47 10.33
CA HIS A 122 18.85 -20.86 9.87
C HIS A 122 19.68 -21.84 9.02
N LEU A 123 20.65 -21.32 8.28
CA LEU A 123 21.70 -22.10 7.62
C LEU A 123 22.56 -22.82 8.68
N GLU A 124 23.25 -23.89 8.28
CA GLU A 124 24.09 -24.68 9.18
C GLU A 124 25.35 -23.94 9.65
N SER A 125 25.86 -23.02 8.83
CA SER A 125 27.05 -22.24 9.17
C SER A 125 27.03 -20.87 8.48
N THR A 126 27.70 -19.91 9.12
CA THR A 126 27.89 -18.55 8.57
C THR A 126 28.63 -18.56 7.23
N GLY A 127 29.48 -19.55 6.98
CA GLY A 127 30.21 -19.66 5.71
C GLY A 127 29.35 -20.09 4.52
N ARG A 128 28.10 -20.51 4.73
CA ARG A 128 27.15 -20.72 3.63
C ARG A 128 26.54 -19.41 3.12
N ILE A 129 26.73 -18.30 3.84
CA ILE A 129 26.29 -16.97 3.42
C ILE A 129 27.34 -16.39 2.46
N LYS A 130 27.07 -16.43 1.15
CA LYS A 130 28.06 -16.10 0.10
C LYS A 130 27.85 -14.76 -0.61
N ALA A 131 26.61 -14.30 -0.70
CA ALA A 131 26.25 -13.12 -1.48
C ALA A 131 25.23 -12.27 -0.74
N PHE A 132 25.67 -11.11 -0.25
CA PHE A 132 24.83 -10.15 0.44
C PHE A 132 25.29 -8.72 0.14
N LYS A 133 24.39 -7.76 0.38
CA LYS A 133 24.65 -6.32 0.26
C LYS A 133 23.82 -5.55 1.29
N LEU A 134 24.43 -4.61 2.01
CA LEU A 134 23.69 -3.62 2.81
C LEU A 134 23.21 -2.49 1.91
N LEU A 135 21.96 -2.06 2.09
CA LEU A 135 21.25 -1.19 1.16
C LEU A 135 21.04 0.22 1.68
N SER A 136 20.48 0.35 2.89
CA SER A 136 20.07 1.66 3.43
C SER A 136 19.83 1.63 4.93
N LEU A 137 19.85 2.82 5.53
CA LEU A 137 19.42 3.07 6.90
C LEU A 137 18.00 3.66 6.93
N ALA A 138 17.23 3.34 7.96
CA ALA A 138 15.93 3.94 8.23
C ALA A 138 15.69 4.08 9.74
N GLY A 139 14.79 4.97 10.13
CA GLY A 139 14.26 5.00 11.50
C GLY A 139 13.08 4.05 11.65
N ALA A 140 13.01 3.33 12.77
CA ALA A 140 11.86 2.49 13.12
C ALA A 140 11.51 2.68 14.59
N TYR A 141 10.23 2.79 14.90
CA TYR A 141 9.79 2.84 16.29
C TYR A 141 9.56 1.43 16.83
N TRP A 142 9.96 1.17 18.09
CA TRP A 142 9.74 -0.12 18.73
C TRP A 142 8.25 -0.49 18.75
N ARG A 143 7.92 -1.72 18.32
CA ARG A 143 6.55 -2.22 18.06
C ARG A 143 5.70 -1.36 17.09
N GLY A 144 6.32 -0.46 16.33
CA GLY A 144 5.60 0.43 15.40
C GLY A 144 4.82 1.56 16.09
N ASP A 145 5.05 1.80 17.37
CA ASP A 145 4.42 2.86 18.16
C ASP A 145 5.34 4.06 18.30
N GLU A 146 4.91 5.22 17.78
CA GLU A 146 5.67 6.48 17.77
C GLU A 146 6.00 7.04 19.16
N HIS A 147 5.30 6.58 20.19
CA HIS A 147 5.60 6.94 21.59
C HIS A 147 6.76 6.14 22.17
N ASN A 148 7.17 5.04 21.51
CA ASN A 148 8.29 4.23 21.95
C ASN A 148 9.63 4.78 21.43
N LYS A 149 10.72 4.18 21.93
CA LYS A 149 12.08 4.55 21.51
C LYS A 149 12.27 4.31 20.01
N MET A 150 12.84 5.31 19.33
CA MET A 150 13.26 5.21 17.94
C MET A 150 14.56 4.39 17.84
N LEU A 151 14.54 3.40 16.97
CA LEU A 151 15.63 2.50 16.62
C LEU A 151 16.17 2.85 15.23
N THR A 152 17.41 2.46 14.96
CA THR A 152 17.98 2.52 13.61
C THR A 152 17.85 1.15 12.95
N ARG A 153 17.13 1.10 11.84
CA ARG A 153 16.95 -0.07 11.00
C ARG A 153 17.99 -0.10 9.90
N ILE A 154 18.73 -1.19 9.78
CA ILE A 154 19.64 -1.43 8.65
C ILE A 154 18.98 -2.43 7.71
N TYR A 155 18.80 -2.04 6.45
CA TYR A 155 18.29 -2.91 5.39
C TYR A 155 19.44 -3.57 4.64
N GLY A 156 19.26 -4.85 4.30
CA GLY A 156 20.17 -5.61 3.46
C GLY A 156 19.43 -6.61 2.59
N THR A 157 20.14 -7.21 1.65
CA THR A 157 19.63 -8.30 0.82
C THR A 157 20.67 -9.40 0.70
N ALA A 158 20.22 -10.63 0.49
CA ALA A 158 21.07 -11.80 0.33
C ALA A 158 20.47 -12.79 -0.66
N PHE A 159 21.35 -13.49 -1.38
CA PHE A 159 21.02 -14.46 -2.41
C PHE A 159 21.92 -15.69 -2.30
N ALA A 160 21.51 -16.79 -2.95
CA ALA A 160 22.27 -18.03 -2.99
C ALA A 160 23.65 -17.86 -3.66
N ASP A 161 23.77 -16.96 -4.63
CA ASP A 161 25.00 -16.71 -5.36
C ASP A 161 25.20 -15.23 -5.76
N LYS A 162 26.44 -14.90 -6.14
CA LYS A 162 26.84 -13.53 -6.51
C LYS A 162 26.20 -13.06 -7.82
N LYS A 163 25.80 -13.97 -8.71
CA LYS A 163 25.18 -13.61 -9.99
C LYS A 163 23.76 -13.09 -9.73
N ALA A 164 22.96 -13.82 -8.96
CA ALA A 164 21.62 -13.41 -8.54
C ALA A 164 21.64 -12.08 -7.76
N LEU A 165 22.61 -11.90 -6.84
CA LEU A 165 22.79 -10.63 -6.15
C LEU A 165 23.08 -9.49 -7.14
N LYS A 166 24.01 -9.69 -8.10
CA LYS A 166 24.35 -8.67 -9.08
C LYS A 166 23.16 -8.30 -9.95
N GLU A 167 22.38 -9.27 -10.40
CA GLU A 167 21.15 -9.05 -11.17
C GLU A 167 20.14 -8.23 -10.36
N TYR A 168 19.97 -8.54 -9.07
CA TYR A 168 19.09 -7.78 -8.18
C TYR A 168 19.57 -6.35 -7.92
N LEU A 169 20.89 -6.14 -7.77
CA LEU A 169 21.44 -4.79 -7.61
C LEU A 169 21.28 -3.95 -8.87
N LEU A 170 21.48 -4.53 -10.05
CA LEU A 170 21.20 -3.87 -11.33
C LEU A 170 19.71 -3.50 -11.45
N PHE A 171 18.82 -4.39 -11.01
CA PHE A 171 17.39 -4.10 -10.94
C PHE A 171 17.09 -2.90 -10.02
N LEU A 172 17.68 -2.85 -8.82
CA LEU A 172 17.52 -1.71 -7.90
C LEU A 172 18.04 -0.39 -8.49
N GLU A 173 19.12 -0.42 -9.27
CA GLU A 173 19.61 0.77 -9.99
C GLU A 173 18.60 1.25 -11.04
N GLU A 174 17.99 0.34 -11.78
CA GLU A 174 16.92 0.67 -12.73
C GLU A 174 15.67 1.21 -12.03
N VAL A 175 15.30 0.67 -10.86
CA VAL A 175 14.23 1.20 -10.00
C VAL A 175 14.53 2.64 -9.59
N LYS A 176 15.75 2.92 -9.09
CA LYS A 176 16.15 4.29 -8.70
C LYS A 176 16.11 5.26 -9.88
N LYS A 177 16.44 4.80 -11.10
CA LYS A 177 16.33 5.64 -12.30
C LYS A 177 14.88 5.97 -12.66
N ARG A 178 13.97 5.06 -12.35
CA ARG A 178 12.53 5.19 -12.68
C ARG A 178 11.73 5.87 -11.58
N ASP A 179 12.36 6.26 -10.48
CA ASP A 179 11.69 6.93 -9.36
C ASP A 179 10.95 8.21 -9.83
N HIS A 180 9.63 8.22 -9.66
CA HIS A 180 8.78 9.32 -10.10
C HIS A 180 9.11 10.65 -9.41
N ARG A 181 9.74 10.65 -8.23
CA ARG A 181 10.16 11.88 -7.54
C ARG A 181 11.35 12.52 -8.24
N ARG A 182 12.28 11.69 -8.71
CA ARG A 182 13.43 12.15 -9.50
C ARG A 182 12.96 12.63 -10.87
N ILE A 183 12.24 11.78 -11.60
CA ILE A 183 11.74 12.11 -12.95
C ILE A 183 10.78 13.30 -12.89
N GLY A 184 9.90 13.34 -11.88
CA GLY A 184 8.96 14.43 -11.66
C GLY A 184 9.66 15.78 -11.49
N LYS A 185 10.80 15.80 -10.80
CA LYS A 185 11.65 16.98 -10.70
C LYS A 185 12.35 17.29 -12.02
N ASP A 186 12.99 16.30 -12.65
CA ASP A 186 13.74 16.47 -13.91
C ASP A 186 12.85 16.98 -15.06
N LEU A 187 11.59 16.56 -15.08
CA LEU A 187 10.60 16.95 -16.10
C LEU A 187 9.72 18.13 -15.69
N ASP A 188 9.93 18.71 -14.50
CA ASP A 188 9.14 19.83 -13.97
C ASP A 188 7.63 19.52 -13.91
N LEU A 189 7.27 18.35 -13.35
CA LEU A 189 5.90 17.88 -13.24
C LEU A 189 5.24 18.31 -11.92
N PHE A 190 5.92 18.13 -10.79
CA PHE A 190 5.38 18.43 -9.48
C PHE A 190 6.49 18.67 -8.45
N SER A 191 6.12 19.24 -7.32
CA SER A 191 6.97 19.36 -6.14
C SER A 191 6.19 19.06 -4.86
N VAL A 192 6.95 18.79 -3.79
CA VAL A 192 6.47 18.75 -2.42
C VAL A 192 7.24 19.81 -1.63
N SER A 193 6.57 20.53 -0.74
CA SER A 193 7.16 21.62 0.02
C SER A 193 6.86 21.46 1.51
N ASP A 194 7.90 21.59 2.34
CA ASP A 194 7.76 21.57 3.79
C ASP A 194 6.90 22.74 4.30
N GLU A 195 6.89 23.88 3.58
CA GLU A 195 6.05 25.04 3.90
C GLU A 195 4.56 24.76 3.66
N VAL A 196 4.23 23.94 2.65
CA VAL A 196 2.84 23.56 2.35
C VAL A 196 2.39 22.43 3.27
N GLY A 197 3.29 21.49 3.58
CA GLY A 197 3.05 20.36 4.44
C GLY A 197 3.23 19.03 3.74
N ALA A 198 3.67 18.02 4.50
CA ALA A 198 3.98 16.70 3.99
C ALA A 198 2.75 16.02 3.37
N GLY A 199 2.93 15.39 2.20
CA GLY A 199 1.87 14.64 1.52
C GLY A 199 0.85 15.50 0.78
N LEU A 200 1.14 16.79 0.58
CA LEU A 200 0.35 17.73 -0.21
C LEU A 200 1.16 18.11 -1.45
N VAL A 201 0.71 17.66 -2.62
CA VAL A 201 1.47 17.76 -3.88
C VAL A 201 1.14 19.06 -4.61
N ILE A 202 2.16 19.76 -5.07
CA ILE A 202 2.02 20.96 -5.91
C ILE A 202 2.33 20.57 -7.34
N TYR A 203 1.32 20.61 -8.22
CA TYR A 203 1.50 20.33 -9.64
C TYR A 203 2.01 21.55 -10.39
N HIS A 204 3.09 21.38 -11.15
CA HIS A 204 3.64 22.41 -12.04
C HIS A 204 2.92 22.35 -13.39
N PRO A 205 3.09 23.33 -14.31
CA PRO A 205 2.30 23.41 -15.54
C PRO A 205 2.26 22.10 -16.36
N LYS A 206 3.40 21.41 -16.51
CA LYS A 206 3.46 20.14 -17.26
C LYS A 206 2.76 18.99 -16.54
N GLY A 207 2.93 18.88 -15.21
CA GLY A 207 2.26 17.83 -14.43
C GLY A 207 0.76 18.09 -14.29
N ALA A 208 0.35 19.36 -14.19
CA ALA A 208 -1.05 19.76 -14.20
C ALA A 208 -1.72 19.43 -15.55
N LEU A 209 -1.03 19.64 -16.68
CA LEU A 209 -1.53 19.22 -17.99
C LEU A 209 -1.63 17.69 -18.11
N LEU A 210 -0.62 16.95 -17.66
CA LEU A 210 -0.67 15.47 -17.62
C LEU A 210 -1.89 15.00 -16.81
N ARG A 211 -2.09 15.57 -15.62
CA ARG A 211 -3.25 15.30 -14.77
C ARG A 211 -4.56 15.61 -15.51
N TRP A 212 -4.65 16.78 -16.14
CA TRP A 212 -5.83 17.20 -16.87
C TRP A 212 -6.18 16.23 -18.03
N LEU A 213 -5.18 15.76 -18.77
CA LEU A 213 -5.36 14.77 -19.84
C LEU A 213 -5.91 13.45 -19.32
N LEU A 214 -5.42 12.98 -18.17
CA LEU A 214 -5.96 11.79 -17.49
C LEU A 214 -7.40 12.02 -17.03
N GLU A 215 -7.68 13.15 -16.41
CA GLU A 215 -9.04 13.47 -15.96
C GLU A 215 -10.03 13.63 -17.14
N ASP A 216 -9.60 14.22 -18.27
CA ASP A 216 -10.43 14.33 -19.48
C ASP A 216 -10.69 12.96 -20.12
N PHE A 217 -9.68 12.08 -20.16
CA PHE A 217 -9.85 10.68 -20.55
C PHE A 217 -10.90 9.99 -19.68
N GLU A 218 -10.76 10.08 -18.35
CA GLU A 218 -11.70 9.49 -17.40
C GLU A 218 -13.13 10.00 -17.62
N ARG A 219 -13.32 11.33 -17.70
CA ARG A 219 -14.64 11.94 -17.96
C ARG A 219 -15.29 11.38 -19.23
N ARG A 220 -14.52 11.25 -20.32
CA ARG A 220 -15.03 10.73 -21.60
C ARG A 220 -15.39 9.25 -21.52
N GLU A 221 -14.56 8.43 -20.91
CA GLU A 221 -14.80 6.99 -20.79
C GLU A 221 -16.00 6.68 -19.88
N HIS A 222 -16.21 7.50 -18.85
CA HIS A 222 -17.38 7.42 -17.95
C HIS A 222 -18.68 7.81 -18.66
N LEU A 223 -18.70 8.93 -19.38
CA LEU A 223 -19.87 9.35 -20.17
C LEU A 223 -20.28 8.28 -21.19
N LYS A 224 -19.32 7.70 -21.90
CA LYS A 224 -19.58 6.61 -22.87
C LYS A 224 -20.24 5.39 -22.25
N ARG A 225 -19.99 5.14 -20.96
CA ARG A 225 -20.50 3.98 -20.20
C ARG A 225 -21.74 4.31 -19.35
N GLY A 226 -22.35 5.47 -19.56
CA GLY A 226 -23.61 5.86 -18.91
C GLY A 226 -23.46 6.20 -17.43
N TYR A 227 -22.32 6.79 -17.05
CA TYR A 227 -22.14 7.41 -15.74
C TYR A 227 -22.58 8.87 -15.76
N ASP A 228 -23.31 9.27 -14.73
CA ASP A 228 -23.74 10.65 -14.50
C ASP A 228 -22.74 11.34 -13.56
N PHE A 229 -22.32 12.55 -13.92
CA PHE A 229 -21.42 13.33 -13.08
C PHE A 229 -22.17 13.91 -11.88
N VAL A 230 -21.56 13.77 -10.70
CA VAL A 230 -21.97 14.44 -9.47
C VAL A 230 -20.78 15.13 -8.82
N VAL A 231 -21.05 16.09 -7.94
CA VAL A 231 -20.01 16.79 -7.18
C VAL A 231 -20.47 16.90 -5.73
N GLY A 232 -19.69 16.33 -4.81
CA GLY A 232 -19.94 16.40 -3.38
C GLY A 232 -19.08 17.46 -2.68
N PRO A 233 -19.57 18.10 -1.60
CA PRO A 233 -18.76 19.04 -0.82
C PRO A 233 -17.59 18.34 -0.12
N HIS A 234 -16.50 19.07 0.16
CA HIS A 234 -15.31 18.53 0.84
C HIS A 234 -15.47 18.39 2.37
N ILE A 235 -16.38 19.16 2.97
CA ILE A 235 -16.66 19.12 4.41
C ILE A 235 -18.13 18.74 4.64
N LEU A 236 -18.34 17.82 5.58
CA LEU A 236 -19.68 17.33 5.96
C LEU A 236 -19.83 17.35 7.48
N LYS A 237 -21.06 17.56 7.95
CA LYS A 237 -21.38 17.51 9.39
C LYS A 237 -20.95 16.18 9.98
N LEU A 238 -20.41 16.20 11.20
CA LEU A 238 -19.88 15.01 11.85
C LEU A 238 -20.91 13.87 11.96
N ASP A 239 -22.18 14.22 12.16
CA ASP A 239 -23.28 13.25 12.27
C ASP A 239 -23.47 12.40 11.02
N MET A 240 -23.11 12.89 9.83
CA MET A 240 -23.13 12.07 8.61
C MET A 240 -22.09 10.95 8.69
N TRP A 241 -20.89 11.26 9.20
CA TRP A 241 -19.81 10.29 9.36
C TRP A 241 -20.14 9.25 10.44
N LYS A 242 -20.74 9.66 11.56
CA LYS A 242 -21.26 8.76 12.60
C LYS A 242 -22.36 7.85 12.06
N LYS A 243 -23.34 8.43 11.35
CA LYS A 243 -24.44 7.67 10.74
C LYS A 243 -23.93 6.59 9.79
N SER A 244 -22.91 6.91 9.00
CA SER A 244 -22.30 5.98 8.06
C SER A 244 -21.39 4.91 8.68
N GLY A 245 -20.89 5.12 9.91
CA GLY A 245 -19.90 4.24 10.53
C GLY A 245 -18.44 4.62 10.29
N HIS A 246 -18.17 5.61 9.43
CA HIS A 246 -16.81 6.06 9.15
C HIS A 246 -16.18 6.72 10.37
N PHE A 247 -16.97 7.39 11.21
CA PHE A 247 -16.43 8.01 12.42
C PHE A 247 -15.91 6.97 13.42
N GLU A 248 -16.54 5.81 13.53
CA GLU A 248 -16.12 4.78 14.48
C GLU A 248 -14.96 3.93 13.94
N ASN A 249 -14.96 3.67 12.63
CA ASN A 249 -14.00 2.75 12.00
C ASN A 249 -12.81 3.44 11.32
N TYR A 250 -12.93 4.73 11.01
CA TYR A 250 -11.94 5.48 10.21
C TYR A 250 -11.51 6.80 10.85
N ARG A 251 -11.89 7.06 12.11
CA ARG A 251 -11.65 8.33 12.83
C ARG A 251 -10.21 8.82 12.75
N GLU A 252 -9.28 7.90 12.99
CA GLU A 252 -7.85 8.19 13.14
C GLU A 252 -7.24 8.72 11.83
N ASN A 253 -7.88 8.39 10.70
CA ASN A 253 -7.49 8.78 9.35
C ASN A 253 -8.29 9.98 8.83
N MET A 254 -9.10 10.65 9.67
CA MET A 254 -9.93 11.80 9.27
C MET A 254 -9.42 13.11 9.86
N TYR A 255 -9.67 14.20 9.13
CA TYR A 255 -9.48 15.56 9.63
C TYR A 255 -10.81 16.14 10.10
N PHE A 256 -10.78 16.88 11.20
CA PHE A 256 -11.96 17.50 11.80
C PHE A 256 -11.77 19.01 11.92
N THR A 257 -12.87 19.74 11.83
CA THR A 257 -12.93 21.19 12.05
C THR A 257 -14.24 21.56 12.71
N LYS A 258 -14.36 22.81 13.16
CA LYS A 258 -15.54 23.32 13.86
C LYS A 258 -15.97 24.64 13.22
N VAL A 259 -17.25 24.75 12.89
CA VAL A 259 -17.87 25.94 12.30
C VAL A 259 -19.12 26.26 13.12
N ASP A 260 -19.18 27.46 13.71
CA ASP A 260 -20.31 27.93 14.53
C ASP A 260 -20.77 26.91 15.59
N GLU A 261 -19.81 26.39 16.36
CA GLU A 261 -20.02 25.34 17.36
C GLU A 261 -20.39 23.94 16.85
N VAL A 262 -20.57 23.75 15.54
CA VAL A 262 -20.88 22.47 14.91
C VAL A 262 -19.60 21.78 14.42
N GLU A 263 -19.46 20.49 14.73
CA GLU A 263 -18.34 19.66 14.27
C GLU A 263 -18.54 19.19 12.83
N TYR A 264 -17.48 19.30 12.03
CA TYR A 264 -17.40 18.83 10.65
C TYR A 264 -16.19 17.91 10.48
N GLY A 265 -16.32 16.97 9.54
CA GLY A 265 -15.19 16.18 9.04
C GLY A 265 -14.90 16.53 7.59
N ILE A 266 -13.62 16.63 7.24
CA ILE A 266 -13.16 16.65 5.84
C ILE A 266 -13.31 15.25 5.27
N LYS A 267 -13.87 15.12 4.06
CA LYS A 267 -14.23 13.82 3.50
C LYS A 267 -12.99 12.92 3.27
N PRO A 268 -12.94 11.71 3.85
CA PRO A 268 -11.94 10.69 3.49
C PRO A 268 -12.37 9.81 2.31
N MET A 269 -13.65 9.91 1.91
CA MET A 269 -14.34 9.13 0.87
C MET A 269 -15.55 9.93 0.33
N ASN A 270 -15.99 9.67 -0.92
CA ASN A 270 -17.05 10.46 -1.57
C ASN A 270 -18.49 9.94 -1.38
N CYS A 271 -18.63 8.67 -0.97
CA CYS A 271 -19.90 7.92 -0.92
C CYS A 271 -21.09 8.69 -0.33
N LEU A 272 -20.89 9.45 0.74
CA LEU A 272 -21.98 10.11 1.46
C LEU A 272 -22.69 11.18 0.64
N ALA A 273 -21.95 11.93 -0.20
CA ALA A 273 -22.56 12.93 -1.07
C ALA A 273 -23.42 12.26 -2.16
N HIS A 274 -22.93 11.15 -2.73
CA HIS A 274 -23.62 10.39 -3.78
C HIS A 274 -24.90 9.75 -3.24
N ILE A 275 -24.87 9.27 -2.00
CA ILE A 275 -26.07 8.83 -1.27
C ILE A 275 -27.10 9.96 -1.16
N MET A 276 -26.68 11.18 -0.85
CA MET A 276 -27.61 12.31 -0.76
C MET A 276 -28.23 12.67 -2.12
N VAL A 277 -27.47 12.52 -3.22
CA VAL A 277 -28.01 12.64 -4.58
C VAL A 277 -29.06 11.56 -4.85
N TYR A 278 -28.77 10.30 -4.50
CA TYR A 278 -29.75 9.21 -4.62
C TYR A 278 -31.04 9.54 -3.85
N LYS A 279 -30.93 9.98 -2.59
CA LYS A 279 -32.05 10.31 -1.70
C LYS A 279 -32.87 11.54 -2.10
N SER A 280 -32.34 12.40 -2.97
CA SER A 280 -33.01 13.65 -3.35
C SER A 280 -34.33 13.44 -4.11
N GLN A 281 -34.57 12.24 -4.63
CA GLN A 281 -35.75 11.88 -5.42
C GLN A 281 -36.26 10.49 -5.05
N VAL A 282 -37.55 10.25 -5.31
CA VAL A 282 -38.13 8.90 -5.27
C VAL A 282 -37.60 8.12 -6.46
N ARG A 283 -37.17 6.88 -6.25
CA ARG A 283 -36.56 6.03 -7.28
C ARG A 283 -37.45 4.85 -7.65
N SER A 284 -37.57 4.56 -8.95
CA SER A 284 -38.22 3.38 -9.49
C SER A 284 -37.18 2.32 -9.88
N TYR A 285 -37.54 1.04 -9.79
CA TYR A 285 -36.71 -0.07 -10.25
C TYR A 285 -36.27 0.06 -11.73
N ARG A 286 -37.04 0.80 -12.54
CA ARG A 286 -36.76 1.02 -13.97
C ARG A 286 -35.59 1.97 -14.22
N GLU A 287 -35.26 2.81 -13.24
CA GLU A 287 -34.14 3.75 -13.33
C GLU A 287 -32.81 3.08 -12.94
N LEU A 288 -32.85 1.91 -12.31
CA LEU A 288 -31.66 1.20 -11.85
C LEU A 288 -31.07 0.33 -12.98
N PRO A 289 -29.73 0.31 -13.16
CA PRO A 289 -28.73 0.90 -12.28
C PRO A 289 -28.48 2.39 -12.50
N LEU A 290 -28.34 3.15 -11.41
CA LEU A 290 -27.89 4.54 -11.41
C LEU A 290 -26.41 4.60 -11.10
N ARG A 291 -25.61 5.24 -11.96
CA ARG A 291 -24.15 5.27 -11.86
C ARG A 291 -23.66 6.69 -11.65
N TYR A 292 -23.30 7.05 -10.41
CA TYR A 292 -22.76 8.37 -10.13
C TYR A 292 -21.23 8.34 -10.13
N PHE A 293 -20.62 9.28 -10.84
CA PHE A 293 -19.17 9.42 -10.95
C PHE A 293 -18.73 10.82 -10.50
N GLU A 294 -17.63 10.87 -9.75
CA GLU A 294 -16.99 12.10 -9.31
C GLU A 294 -15.46 11.91 -9.35
N LEU A 295 -14.76 12.87 -9.95
CA LEU A 295 -13.33 13.05 -9.68
C LEU A 295 -13.18 13.72 -8.31
N GLY A 296 -13.37 12.93 -7.25
CA GLY A 296 -13.59 13.42 -5.90
C GLY A 296 -12.30 13.53 -5.10
N THR A 297 -11.93 14.75 -4.72
CA THR A 297 -10.78 15.02 -3.85
C THR A 297 -11.10 14.74 -2.39
N VAL A 298 -10.35 13.83 -1.79
CA VAL A 298 -10.49 13.38 -0.40
C VAL A 298 -9.20 13.64 0.37
N CYS A 299 -9.34 13.75 1.70
CA CYS A 299 -8.20 13.90 2.59
C CYS A 299 -8.14 12.77 3.62
N ARG A 300 -6.97 12.15 3.77
CA ARG A 300 -6.70 11.11 4.76
C ARG A 300 -5.50 11.46 5.61
N HIS A 301 -5.64 11.30 6.92
CA HIS A 301 -4.59 11.55 7.89
C HIS A 301 -3.58 10.39 7.93
N GLU A 302 -2.80 10.28 6.86
CA GLU A 302 -1.68 9.34 6.77
C GLU A 302 -0.53 9.79 7.68
N LYS A 303 0.10 8.83 8.36
CA LYS A 303 1.28 9.08 9.19
C LYS A 303 2.40 9.68 8.32
N SER A 304 3.14 10.66 8.85
CA SER A 304 4.19 11.34 8.08
C SER A 304 5.26 10.38 7.55
N GLY A 305 5.64 9.37 8.34
CA GLY A 305 6.66 8.38 7.98
C GLY A 305 6.29 7.42 6.84
N VAL A 306 5.02 7.37 6.42
CA VAL A 306 4.58 6.50 5.30
C VAL A 306 4.35 7.27 4.00
N LEU A 307 4.45 8.60 4.01
CA LEU A 307 4.25 9.42 2.83
C LEU A 307 5.36 9.19 1.81
N HIS A 308 4.99 9.12 0.54
CA HIS A 308 5.95 8.78 -0.52
C HIS A 308 5.56 9.40 -1.86
N GLY A 309 6.12 10.58 -2.16
CA GLY A 309 5.93 11.27 -3.44
C GLY A 309 4.46 11.36 -3.82
N LEU A 310 4.09 10.80 -4.97
CA LEU A 310 2.69 10.68 -5.43
C LEU A 310 2.02 9.36 -5.03
N MET A 311 2.78 8.34 -4.62
CA MET A 311 2.25 7.00 -4.34
C MET A 311 1.39 6.95 -3.07
N ARG A 312 1.76 7.76 -2.06
CA ARG A 312 1.06 7.87 -0.78
C ARG A 312 1.10 9.31 -0.28
N VAL A 313 -0.07 9.94 -0.28
CA VAL A 313 -0.31 11.36 -0.04
C VAL A 313 -1.49 11.53 0.92
N ARG A 314 -1.65 12.74 1.48
CA ARG A 314 -2.76 13.07 2.39
C ARG A 314 -3.97 13.63 1.68
N GLU A 315 -3.77 14.29 0.55
CA GLU A 315 -4.84 14.80 -0.30
C GLU A 315 -4.68 14.18 -1.68
N PHE A 316 -5.77 13.59 -2.20
CA PHE A 316 -5.77 12.95 -3.50
C PHE A 316 -7.15 12.93 -4.12
N THR A 317 -7.20 12.83 -5.44
CA THR A 317 -8.43 12.75 -6.21
C THR A 317 -8.62 11.34 -6.72
N GLN A 318 -9.79 10.77 -6.47
CA GLN A 318 -10.14 9.45 -6.98
C GLN A 318 -11.11 9.58 -8.15
N ASP A 319 -11.02 8.68 -9.13
CA ASP A 319 -12.03 8.43 -10.15
C ASP A 319 -13.21 7.61 -9.58
N ASP A 320 -13.77 8.13 -8.49
CA ASP A 320 -14.69 7.42 -7.62
C ASP A 320 -16.09 7.36 -8.23
N ALA A 321 -16.69 6.17 -8.20
CA ALA A 321 -18.05 5.97 -8.64
C ALA A 321 -18.86 5.11 -7.67
N HIS A 322 -20.12 5.51 -7.47
CA HIS A 322 -21.09 4.77 -6.67
C HIS A 322 -22.28 4.39 -7.53
N ILE A 323 -22.52 3.09 -7.63
CA ILE A 323 -23.57 2.53 -8.48
C ILE A 323 -24.67 1.98 -7.57
N PHE A 324 -25.88 2.47 -7.73
CA PHE A 324 -27.06 2.00 -7.03
C PHE A 324 -27.83 1.08 -7.96
N LEU A 325 -28.03 -0.17 -7.55
CA LEU A 325 -28.60 -1.19 -8.41
C LEU A 325 -29.48 -2.16 -7.62
N ARG A 326 -30.25 -2.96 -8.36
CA ARG A 326 -31.01 -4.06 -7.77
C ARG A 326 -30.10 -5.26 -7.53
N PRO A 327 -30.35 -6.08 -6.48
CA PRO A 327 -29.52 -7.25 -6.20
C PRO A 327 -29.32 -8.18 -7.39
N GLU A 328 -30.32 -8.31 -8.27
CA GLU A 328 -30.27 -9.20 -9.44
C GLU A 328 -29.37 -8.66 -10.57
N GLN A 329 -29.04 -7.36 -10.55
CA GLN A 329 -28.16 -6.72 -11.53
C GLN A 329 -26.68 -6.78 -11.14
N LEU A 330 -26.37 -7.34 -9.97
CA LEU A 330 -25.04 -7.26 -9.35
C LEU A 330 -23.95 -7.93 -10.19
N HIS A 331 -24.24 -9.13 -10.71
CA HIS A 331 -23.29 -9.89 -11.53
C HIS A 331 -22.92 -9.13 -12.80
N ASP A 332 -23.91 -8.72 -13.59
CA ASP A 332 -23.71 -7.98 -14.84
C ASP A 332 -22.96 -6.65 -14.63
N GLU A 333 -23.24 -5.93 -13.54
CA GLU A 333 -22.61 -4.65 -13.25
C GLU A 333 -21.14 -4.82 -12.84
N ILE A 334 -20.81 -5.81 -12.00
CA ILE A 334 -19.42 -6.13 -11.65
C ILE A 334 -18.65 -6.51 -12.92
N LEU A 335 -19.24 -7.33 -13.79
CA LEU A 335 -18.62 -7.73 -15.05
C LEU A 335 -18.36 -6.53 -15.97
N ALA A 336 -19.33 -5.60 -16.07
CA ALA A 336 -19.16 -4.37 -16.84
C ALA A 336 -18.00 -3.51 -16.31
N ILE A 337 -17.82 -3.43 -14.98
CA ILE A 337 -16.71 -2.70 -14.37
C ILE A 337 -15.38 -3.42 -14.63
N ILE A 338 -15.31 -4.75 -14.51
CA ILE A 338 -14.09 -5.52 -14.81
C ILE A 338 -13.65 -5.29 -16.25
N ARG A 339 -14.59 -5.34 -17.21
CA ARG A 339 -14.29 -5.05 -18.62
C ARG A 339 -13.83 -3.61 -18.83
N PHE A 340 -14.41 -2.65 -18.12
CA PHE A 340 -13.92 -1.27 -18.17
C PHE A 340 -12.49 -1.17 -17.65
N VAL A 341 -12.16 -1.84 -16.54
CA VAL A 341 -10.78 -1.87 -16.04
C VAL A 341 -9.84 -2.52 -17.07
N GLN A 342 -10.23 -3.63 -17.69
CA GLN A 342 -9.46 -4.29 -18.76
C GLN A 342 -9.16 -3.33 -19.92
N ASP A 343 -10.19 -2.66 -20.46
CA ASP A 343 -10.05 -1.69 -21.55
C ASP A 343 -9.02 -0.61 -21.19
N VAL A 344 -9.12 -0.07 -19.98
CA VAL A 344 -8.23 1.01 -19.50
C VAL A 344 -6.81 0.48 -19.34
N MET A 345 -6.62 -0.68 -18.70
CA MET A 345 -5.28 -1.24 -18.51
C MET A 345 -4.60 -1.58 -19.83
N ASP A 346 -5.34 -2.05 -20.83
CA ASP A 346 -4.82 -2.30 -22.17
C ASP A 346 -4.38 -1.00 -22.87
N ILE A 347 -5.13 0.09 -22.74
CA ILE A 347 -4.77 1.42 -23.29
C ILE A 347 -3.45 1.93 -22.69
N PHE A 348 -3.27 1.76 -21.38
CA PHE A 348 -2.07 2.22 -20.68
C PHE A 348 -0.92 1.20 -20.70
N GLY A 349 -1.13 -0.02 -21.21
CA GLY A 349 -0.10 -1.07 -21.31
C GLY A 349 0.25 -1.74 -19.98
N PHE A 350 -0.67 -1.77 -19.01
CA PHE A 350 -0.47 -2.43 -17.73
C PHE A 350 -0.94 -3.88 -17.74
N LYS A 351 -0.14 -4.77 -17.16
CA LYS A 351 -0.61 -6.09 -16.73
C LYS A 351 -1.20 -5.96 -15.33
N PHE A 352 -2.18 -6.79 -15.00
CA PHE A 352 -2.78 -6.77 -13.67
C PHE A 352 -3.06 -8.18 -13.14
N GLU A 353 -3.25 -8.26 -11.82
CA GLU A 353 -3.75 -9.42 -11.09
C GLU A 353 -4.95 -9.00 -10.25
N MET A 354 -5.81 -9.95 -9.92
CA MET A 354 -7.01 -9.72 -9.11
C MET A 354 -6.91 -10.48 -7.80
N GLU A 355 -7.37 -9.87 -6.74
CA GLU A 355 -7.48 -10.48 -5.43
C GLU A 355 -8.87 -10.21 -4.85
N ILE A 356 -9.46 -11.19 -4.16
CA ILE A 356 -10.68 -10.98 -3.39
C ILE A 356 -10.28 -10.77 -1.93
N SER A 357 -10.57 -9.57 -1.43
CA SER A 357 -10.33 -9.19 -0.05
C SER A 357 -11.58 -9.44 0.79
N THR A 358 -11.49 -10.38 1.73
CA THR A 358 -12.61 -10.89 2.54
C THR A 358 -12.79 -10.13 3.85
N ARG A 359 -13.83 -10.48 4.62
CA ARG A 359 -14.25 -9.75 5.82
C ARG A 359 -13.13 -9.47 6.83
N PRO A 360 -12.88 -8.20 7.20
CA PRO A 360 -11.93 -7.81 8.24
C PRO A 360 -12.49 -8.03 9.65
N SER A 361 -11.60 -8.00 10.65
CA SER A 361 -11.97 -8.11 12.07
C SER A 361 -12.88 -6.99 12.56
N LYS A 362 -12.71 -5.76 12.05
CA LYS A 362 -13.61 -4.63 12.27
C LYS A 362 -14.51 -4.45 11.05
N SER A 363 -15.78 -4.87 11.16
CA SER A 363 -16.76 -4.77 10.07
C SER A 363 -18.15 -4.34 10.57
N ILE A 364 -18.97 -3.83 9.65
CA ILE A 364 -20.38 -3.51 9.83
C ILE A 364 -21.24 -4.33 8.85
N GLY A 365 -22.53 -4.47 9.13
CA GLY A 365 -23.45 -5.31 8.36
C GLY A 365 -23.64 -6.70 9.00
N SER A 366 -24.63 -7.45 8.50
CA SER A 366 -24.94 -8.80 8.97
C SER A 366 -24.00 -9.85 8.37
N ASP A 367 -23.88 -11.00 9.03
CA ASP A 367 -23.08 -12.12 8.49
C ASP A 367 -23.63 -12.61 7.15
N GLU A 368 -24.96 -12.61 6.98
CA GLU A 368 -25.63 -12.97 5.72
C GLU A 368 -25.29 -12.00 4.58
N ASP A 369 -25.21 -10.70 4.85
CA ASP A 369 -24.83 -9.71 3.83
C ASP A 369 -23.39 -9.90 3.38
N TRP A 370 -22.49 -10.22 4.31
CA TRP A 370 -21.08 -10.51 4.02
C TRP A 370 -20.93 -11.77 3.16
N GLU A 371 -21.59 -12.86 3.55
CA GLU A 371 -21.58 -14.10 2.76
C GLU A 371 -22.14 -13.87 1.35
N ARG A 372 -23.24 -13.10 1.24
CA ARG A 372 -23.84 -12.76 -0.04
C ARG A 372 -22.92 -11.93 -0.92
N ALA A 373 -22.26 -10.93 -0.34
CA ALA A 373 -21.33 -10.05 -1.04
C ALA A 373 -20.10 -10.82 -1.54
N GLU A 374 -19.47 -11.61 -0.68
CA GLU A 374 -18.29 -12.41 -1.04
C GLU A 374 -18.61 -13.44 -2.11
N LYS A 375 -19.75 -14.12 -1.98
CA LYS A 375 -20.23 -15.08 -2.96
C LYS A 375 -20.46 -14.42 -4.31
N ALA A 376 -21.10 -13.25 -4.36
CA ALA A 376 -21.35 -12.53 -5.60
C ALA A 376 -20.04 -12.15 -6.32
N LEU A 377 -19.01 -11.69 -5.59
CA LEU A 377 -17.71 -11.35 -6.18
C LEU A 377 -17.00 -12.59 -6.74
N LYS A 378 -17.01 -13.70 -5.99
CA LYS A 378 -16.42 -15.00 -6.40
C LYS A 378 -17.11 -15.55 -7.65
N GLU A 379 -18.44 -15.62 -7.64
CA GLU A 379 -19.23 -16.16 -8.74
C GLU A 379 -18.99 -15.42 -10.06
N VAL A 380 -18.84 -14.09 -10.02
CA VAL A 380 -18.52 -13.30 -11.22
C VAL A 380 -17.16 -13.71 -11.80
N LEU A 381 -16.12 -13.76 -10.96
CA LEU A 381 -14.77 -14.11 -11.41
C LEU A 381 -14.67 -15.57 -11.88
N ASP A 382 -15.31 -16.50 -11.16
CA ASP A 382 -15.37 -17.92 -11.53
C ASP A 382 -16.11 -18.12 -12.86
N SER A 383 -17.22 -17.41 -13.08
CA SER A 383 -18.04 -17.55 -14.29
C SER A 383 -17.32 -17.10 -15.58
N GLU A 384 -16.42 -16.13 -15.47
CA GLU A 384 -15.61 -15.64 -16.59
C GLU A 384 -14.25 -16.34 -16.69
N GLY A 385 -13.95 -17.29 -15.79
CA GLY A 385 -12.67 -18.00 -15.74
C GLY A 385 -11.48 -17.08 -15.43
N LEU A 386 -11.72 -16.00 -14.69
CA LEU A 386 -10.70 -15.01 -14.35
C LEU A 386 -9.92 -15.47 -13.11
N PRO A 387 -8.58 -15.58 -13.18
CA PRO A 387 -7.78 -16.00 -12.04
C PRO A 387 -7.74 -14.90 -10.96
N TYR A 388 -7.87 -15.31 -9.70
CA TYR A 388 -7.74 -14.44 -8.54
C TYR A 388 -7.12 -15.17 -7.35
N ASP A 389 -6.45 -14.40 -6.48
CA ASP A 389 -6.00 -14.87 -5.17
C ASP A 389 -6.97 -14.40 -4.06
N LEU A 390 -6.90 -15.03 -2.89
CA LEU A 390 -7.64 -14.59 -1.71
C LEU A 390 -6.74 -13.78 -0.79
N ASN A 391 -7.20 -12.61 -0.36
CA ASN A 391 -6.55 -11.75 0.61
C ASN A 391 -7.39 -11.67 1.88
N GLU A 392 -7.17 -12.63 2.78
CA GLU A 392 -8.04 -12.82 3.95
C GLU A 392 -7.98 -11.64 4.92
N GLY A 393 -9.15 -11.07 5.24
CA GLY A 393 -9.29 -10.03 6.26
C GLY A 393 -8.94 -8.60 5.82
N ASP A 394 -8.71 -8.37 4.53
CA ASP A 394 -8.32 -7.05 3.98
C ASP A 394 -9.48 -6.31 3.27
N GLY A 395 -10.71 -6.83 3.37
CA GLY A 395 -11.91 -6.14 2.92
C GLY A 395 -12.12 -4.81 3.67
N ALA A 396 -12.86 -3.86 3.10
CA ALA A 396 -13.17 -2.66 3.87
C ALA A 396 -14.27 -2.93 4.89
N PHE A 397 -14.40 -2.07 5.90
CA PHE A 397 -15.28 -2.34 7.04
C PHE A 397 -16.77 -2.53 6.66
N TYR A 398 -17.21 -2.07 5.49
CA TYR A 398 -18.61 -2.13 5.02
C TYR A 398 -18.84 -3.11 3.85
N GLY A 399 -17.83 -3.90 3.45
CA GLY A 399 -18.04 -4.97 2.47
C GLY A 399 -16.76 -5.49 1.80
N PRO A 400 -16.83 -6.67 1.17
CA PRO A 400 -15.70 -7.28 0.48
C PRO A 400 -15.44 -6.58 -0.85
N LYS A 401 -14.24 -6.78 -1.39
CA LYS A 401 -13.81 -6.10 -2.62
C LYS A 401 -12.94 -6.98 -3.50
N ILE A 402 -13.04 -6.76 -4.80
CA ILE A 402 -12.06 -7.19 -5.80
C ILE A 402 -11.03 -6.08 -5.88
N ASP A 403 -9.79 -6.38 -5.51
CA ASP A 403 -8.65 -5.48 -5.64
C ASP A 403 -7.86 -5.84 -6.88
N ILE A 404 -7.58 -4.85 -7.73
CA ILE A 404 -6.85 -5.02 -8.98
C ILE A 404 -5.47 -4.39 -8.83
N LYS A 405 -4.46 -5.26 -8.82
CA LYS A 405 -3.05 -4.88 -8.63
C LYS A 405 -2.36 -4.78 -9.99
N LEU A 406 -1.94 -3.57 -10.35
CA LEU A 406 -1.18 -3.30 -11.56
C LEU A 406 0.28 -3.70 -11.38
N LYS A 407 0.85 -4.36 -12.38
CA LYS A 407 2.28 -4.62 -12.48
C LYS A 407 2.92 -3.55 -13.34
N ASP A 408 3.83 -2.79 -12.76
CA ASP A 408 4.62 -1.83 -13.53
C ASP A 408 5.70 -2.52 -14.38
N ALA A 409 6.45 -1.74 -15.16
CA ALA A 409 7.51 -2.24 -16.04
C ALA A 409 8.66 -2.97 -15.31
N LEU A 410 8.72 -2.85 -13.98
CA LEU A 410 9.70 -3.49 -13.10
C LEU A 410 9.09 -4.67 -12.33
N GLY A 411 7.82 -5.00 -12.57
CA GLY A 411 7.11 -6.11 -11.93
C GLY A 411 6.60 -5.81 -10.52
N ARG A 412 6.68 -4.55 -10.04
CA ARG A 412 6.11 -4.17 -8.74
C ARG A 412 4.58 -4.06 -8.84
N LYS A 413 3.90 -4.48 -7.78
CA LYS A 413 2.44 -4.51 -7.70
C LYS A 413 1.90 -3.24 -7.03
N TRP A 414 0.94 -2.58 -7.66
CA TRP A 414 0.28 -1.37 -7.16
C TRP A 414 -1.23 -1.56 -7.19
N GLN A 415 -1.89 -1.44 -6.04
CA GLN A 415 -3.35 -1.44 -6.00
C GLN A 415 -3.87 -0.10 -6.56
N CYS A 416 -4.66 -0.18 -7.63
CA CYS A 416 -5.24 0.97 -8.33
C CYS A 416 -6.76 0.84 -8.43
N ALA A 417 -7.25 -0.17 -9.16
CA ALA A 417 -8.67 -0.41 -9.28
C ALA A 417 -9.21 -1.24 -8.11
N THR A 418 -10.45 -0.96 -7.72
CA THR A 418 -11.17 -1.72 -6.69
C THR A 418 -12.65 -1.74 -7.07
N ILE A 419 -13.30 -2.89 -6.88
CA ILE A 419 -14.75 -3.06 -6.99
C ILE A 419 -15.23 -3.60 -5.66
N GLN A 420 -16.04 -2.83 -4.94
CA GLN A 420 -16.49 -3.18 -3.61
C GLN A 420 -18.01 -3.24 -3.54
N CYS A 421 -18.51 -4.28 -2.90
CA CYS A 421 -19.93 -4.51 -2.73
C CYS A 421 -20.40 -4.10 -1.33
N ASP A 422 -21.33 -3.15 -1.23
CA ASP A 422 -21.81 -2.58 0.02
C ASP A 422 -23.33 -2.75 0.18
N PHE A 423 -23.71 -3.49 1.22
CA PHE A 423 -25.09 -3.66 1.67
C PHE A 423 -25.41 -2.82 2.92
N ALA A 424 -24.37 -2.35 3.63
CA ALA A 424 -24.48 -1.68 4.92
C ALA A 424 -24.87 -0.21 4.79
N LEU A 425 -24.25 0.58 3.91
CA LEU A 425 -24.61 2.00 3.77
C LEU A 425 -26.04 2.21 3.24
N PRO A 426 -26.55 1.43 2.25
CA PRO A 426 -27.96 1.50 1.87
C PRO A 426 -28.92 1.30 3.04
N GLU A 427 -28.59 0.41 3.98
CA GLU A 427 -29.39 0.20 5.18
C GLU A 427 -29.29 1.37 6.15
N ARG A 428 -28.06 1.80 6.51
CA ARG A 428 -27.84 2.88 7.48
C ARG A 428 -28.44 4.21 7.04
N PHE A 429 -28.52 4.45 5.73
CA PHE A 429 -29.13 5.65 5.16
C PHE A 429 -30.61 5.51 4.81
N ASP A 430 -31.21 4.33 5.04
CA ASP A 430 -32.61 4.02 4.73
C ASP A 430 -32.92 4.31 3.25
N LEU A 431 -32.10 3.73 2.36
CA LEU A 431 -32.25 3.87 0.91
C LEU A 431 -33.27 2.87 0.38
N HIS A 432 -34.13 3.35 -0.52
CA HIS A 432 -35.18 2.53 -1.12
C HIS A 432 -35.40 2.91 -2.58
N TYR A 433 -35.95 1.97 -3.34
CA TYR A 433 -36.63 2.18 -4.61
C TYR A 433 -37.99 1.47 -4.58
N THR A 434 -38.92 1.90 -5.43
CA THR A 434 -40.20 1.24 -5.66
C THR A 434 -40.03 0.16 -6.72
N ASP A 435 -40.27 -1.10 -6.35
CA ASP A 435 -40.18 -2.23 -7.26
C ASP A 435 -41.45 -2.41 -8.12
N SER A 436 -41.39 -3.34 -9.07
CA SER A 436 -42.47 -3.67 -10.00
C SER A 436 -43.78 -4.11 -9.33
N ASP A 437 -43.69 -4.64 -8.10
CA ASP A 437 -44.82 -5.00 -7.24
C ASP A 437 -45.35 -3.81 -6.40
N GLY A 438 -44.74 -2.63 -6.52
CA GLY A 438 -45.07 -1.43 -5.75
C GLY A 438 -44.48 -1.41 -4.34
N LEU A 439 -43.76 -2.45 -3.93
CA LEU A 439 -43.11 -2.52 -2.62
C LEU A 439 -41.82 -1.70 -2.60
N ARG A 440 -41.47 -1.20 -1.42
CA ARG A 440 -40.17 -0.54 -1.20
C ARG A 440 -39.12 -1.62 -0.98
N LYS A 441 -38.10 -1.62 -1.84
CA LYS A 441 -36.93 -2.50 -1.72
C LYS A 441 -35.67 -1.67 -1.59
N ARG A 442 -34.65 -2.23 -0.95
CA ARG A 442 -33.36 -1.59 -0.73
C ARG A 442 -32.43 -1.85 -1.92
N PRO A 443 -31.75 -0.83 -2.47
CA PRO A 443 -30.73 -1.05 -3.48
C PRO A 443 -29.45 -1.62 -2.86
N VAL A 444 -28.64 -2.27 -3.68
CA VAL A 444 -27.22 -2.55 -3.39
C VAL A 444 -26.39 -1.38 -3.90
N MET A 445 -25.29 -1.07 -3.21
CA MET A 445 -24.35 -0.05 -3.65
C MET A 445 -23.00 -0.69 -4.00
N LEU A 446 -22.52 -0.45 -5.23
CA LEU A 446 -21.14 -0.77 -5.60
C LEU A 446 -20.31 0.51 -5.48
N HIS A 447 -19.17 0.41 -4.81
CA HIS A 447 -18.12 1.42 -4.86
C HIS A 447 -17.06 0.95 -5.82
N ARG A 448 -16.60 1.82 -6.71
CA ARG A 448 -15.51 1.44 -7.59
C ARG A 448 -14.62 2.61 -7.97
N VAL A 449 -13.38 2.26 -8.25
CA VAL A 449 -12.37 3.10 -8.90
C VAL A 449 -11.69 2.26 -9.98
N VAL A 450 -11.29 2.90 -11.08
CA VAL A 450 -10.61 2.25 -12.22
C VAL A 450 -9.12 2.61 -12.22
N LEU A 451 -8.78 3.88 -12.08
CA LEU A 451 -7.40 4.33 -11.88
C LEU A 451 -7.00 4.35 -10.41
N GLY A 452 -7.97 4.59 -9.52
CA GLY A 452 -7.73 4.82 -8.10
C GLY A 452 -7.41 6.28 -7.81
N ALA A 453 -6.49 6.51 -6.88
CA ALA A 453 -5.96 7.85 -6.65
C ALA A 453 -5.16 8.30 -7.89
N LEU A 454 -5.55 9.42 -8.50
CA LEU A 454 -4.88 9.98 -9.68
C LEU A 454 -3.41 10.26 -9.40
N GLU A 455 -3.09 10.77 -8.19
CA GLU A 455 -1.73 10.96 -7.71
C GLU A 455 -0.93 9.65 -7.84
N ARG A 456 -1.45 8.57 -7.26
CA ARG A 456 -0.79 7.26 -7.29
C ARG A 456 -0.66 6.76 -8.73
N PHE A 457 -1.72 6.84 -9.51
CA PHE A 457 -1.71 6.38 -10.90
C PHE A 457 -0.71 7.18 -11.75
N MET A 458 -0.64 8.50 -11.59
CA MET A 458 0.39 9.34 -12.21
C MET A 458 1.80 8.94 -11.77
N GLY A 459 2.01 8.67 -10.49
CA GLY A 459 3.25 8.11 -9.97
C GLY A 459 3.64 6.85 -10.73
N VAL A 460 2.75 5.85 -10.75
CA VAL A 460 2.96 4.56 -11.45
C VAL A 460 3.22 4.76 -12.94
N LEU A 461 2.49 5.66 -13.61
CA LEU A 461 2.69 5.99 -15.03
C LEU A 461 4.08 6.56 -15.30
N ILE A 462 4.54 7.51 -14.48
CA ILE A 462 5.87 8.11 -14.61
C ILE A 462 6.94 7.02 -14.54
N GLU A 463 6.84 6.10 -13.59
CA GLU A 463 7.83 5.03 -13.40
C GLU A 463 7.74 3.96 -14.51
N HIS A 464 6.53 3.62 -14.93
CA HIS A 464 6.27 2.66 -16.01
C HIS A 464 6.91 3.12 -17.33
N TYR A 465 6.65 4.38 -17.71
CA TYR A 465 7.18 4.97 -18.94
C TYR A 465 8.59 5.57 -18.80
N ALA A 466 9.17 5.57 -17.60
CA ALA A 466 10.43 6.26 -17.30
C ALA A 466 10.41 7.74 -17.79
N GLY A 467 9.27 8.43 -17.62
CA GLY A 467 9.04 9.80 -18.08
C GLY A 467 8.81 9.98 -19.59
N LYS A 468 8.87 8.91 -20.39
CA LYS A 468 8.64 8.93 -21.85
C LYS A 468 7.18 8.59 -22.17
N PHE A 469 6.28 9.50 -21.85
CA PHE A 469 4.85 9.29 -22.03
C PHE A 469 4.48 9.02 -23.50
N PRO A 470 3.42 8.22 -23.75
CA PRO A 470 2.76 8.18 -25.06
C PRO A 470 2.35 9.58 -25.53
N VAL A 471 2.33 9.80 -26.85
CA VAL A 471 2.08 11.12 -27.44
C VAL A 471 0.79 11.77 -26.92
N TRP A 472 -0.27 11.00 -26.70
CA TRP A 472 -1.56 11.51 -26.22
C TRP A 472 -1.55 11.97 -24.76
N LEU A 473 -0.54 11.59 -23.97
CA LEU A 473 -0.35 11.98 -22.56
C LEU A 473 0.81 12.96 -22.37
N ALA A 474 1.71 13.07 -23.33
CA ALA A 474 2.91 13.89 -23.20
C ALA A 474 2.53 15.39 -23.04
N PRO A 475 2.96 16.07 -21.96
CA PRO A 475 2.67 17.50 -21.77
C PRO A 475 3.27 18.39 -22.87
N VAL A 476 4.36 17.92 -23.50
CA VAL A 476 4.95 18.53 -24.69
C VAL A 476 4.97 17.44 -25.76
N GLN A 477 4.09 17.57 -26.75
CA GLN A 477 3.93 16.55 -27.79
C GLN A 477 4.89 16.76 -28.96
N VAL A 478 5.11 18.04 -29.34
CA VAL A 478 5.97 18.44 -30.44
C VAL A 478 6.73 19.70 -30.04
N VAL A 479 8.03 19.74 -30.35
CA VAL A 479 8.87 20.94 -30.28
C VAL A 479 9.33 21.25 -31.70
N VAL A 480 8.93 22.40 -32.22
CA VAL A 480 9.41 22.88 -33.53
C VAL A 480 10.67 23.69 -33.29
N MET A 481 11.74 23.36 -34.00
CA MET A 481 13.03 24.07 -33.93
C MET A 481 13.38 24.61 -35.31
N SER A 482 13.78 25.87 -35.38
CA SER A 482 14.33 26.49 -36.58
C SER A 482 15.85 26.30 -36.63
N ILE A 483 16.43 26.34 -37.84
CA ILE A 483 17.90 26.32 -38.03
C ILE A 483 18.45 27.75 -37.88
N THR A 484 17.65 28.75 -38.25
CA THR A 484 17.99 30.17 -38.19
C THR A 484 16.87 30.96 -37.50
N ASP A 485 17.22 32.13 -36.96
CA ASP A 485 16.23 33.04 -36.35
C ASP A 485 15.19 33.50 -37.38
N ASP A 486 15.59 33.72 -38.64
CA ASP A 486 14.70 34.11 -39.76
C ASP A 486 13.60 33.08 -40.07
N GLN A 487 13.73 31.83 -39.61
CA GLN A 487 12.73 30.77 -39.78
C GLN A 487 11.79 30.64 -38.57
N ALA A 488 12.10 31.34 -37.46
CA ALA A 488 11.31 31.32 -36.22
C ALA A 488 10.24 32.42 -36.17
N GLU A 489 10.43 33.50 -36.94
CA GLU A 489 9.39 34.51 -37.24
C GLU A 489 8.37 33.98 -38.24
#